data_AF-A0A414STB0-F1
#
_entry.id   AF-A0A414STB0-F1
#
_cell.length_a   1.000
_cell.length_b   1.000
_cell.length_c   1.000
_cell.angle_alpha   90.00
_cell.angle_beta   90.00
_cell.angle_gamma   90.00
#
_symmetry.space_group_name_H-M   'P 1'
#
loop_
_entity.id
_entity.type
_entity.pdbx_description
1 polymer ?
#
loop_
_entity_poly.entity_id
_entity_poly.type
_entity_poly.pdbx_seq_one_letter_code
_entity_poly.pdbx_strand_id
1 'polypeptide(L)'
;MNEQNKEKLIAHLEKGTEIFLLLNDDTGIIGVVERNVLCWEETDGNWHELTVYVGGQHITINSNNVKEVRKCIPHTEDEHNQIIGRDAFEIYNVPYGLSDVDFLKTVLDSWDGLEDDAKEEITDVIAPSLTSAMLKDIFGAYAVVEKDNKRLHGKVMELLDDLEKEINKKTQDDKKTSYDTGKTLAGLLGVCSLANTILEAMDKVTAEKE
;
A
#
# COMPACT_ATOMS: atom_id res chain seq x y z
N MET A 1 21.24 4.95 9.32
CA MET A 1 20.28 5.78 8.56
C MET A 1 21.05 6.44 7.41
N ASN A 2 20.54 6.38 6.17
CA ASN A 2 21.16 7.11 5.04
C ASN A 2 20.91 8.61 5.20
N GLU A 3 21.84 9.48 4.80
CA GLU A 3 21.72 10.96 4.93
C GLU A 3 20.45 11.51 4.25
N GLN A 4 20.04 10.91 3.13
CA GLN A 4 18.78 11.27 2.45
C GLN A 4 17.54 11.02 3.32
N ASN A 5 17.52 9.94 4.10
CA ASN A 5 16.40 9.63 4.98
C ASN A 5 16.38 10.58 6.19
N LYS A 6 17.55 11.04 6.65
CA LYS A 6 17.68 12.01 7.75
C LYS A 6 17.06 13.36 7.38
N GLU A 7 17.45 13.94 6.24
CA GLU A 7 16.90 15.27 5.83
C GLU A 7 15.40 15.19 5.51
N LYS A 8 14.93 14.08 4.93
CA LYS A 8 13.48 13.84 4.77
C LYS A 8 12.76 13.86 6.13
N LEU A 9 13.28 13.16 7.14
CA LEU A 9 12.67 13.16 8.47
C LEU A 9 12.64 14.55 9.10
N ILE A 10 13.74 15.30 8.99
CA ILE A 10 13.82 16.66 9.52
C ILE A 10 12.83 17.57 8.81
N ALA A 11 12.68 17.48 7.48
CA ALA A 11 11.74 18.29 6.71
C ALA A 11 10.27 18.10 7.15
N HIS A 12 9.91 16.91 7.65
CA HIS A 12 8.56 16.58 8.11
C HIS A 12 8.34 16.84 9.62
N LEU A 13 9.34 17.35 10.35
CA LEU A 13 9.15 17.72 11.75
C LEU A 13 8.25 18.94 11.87
N GLU A 14 7.11 18.75 12.53
CA GLU A 14 6.14 19.79 12.77
C GLU A 14 6.27 20.35 14.20
N LYS A 15 5.76 21.56 14.43
CA LYS A 15 5.71 22.14 15.77
C LYS A 15 4.93 21.22 16.71
N GLY A 16 5.44 20.99 17.92
CA GLY A 16 4.87 20.12 18.95
C GLY A 16 5.40 18.68 18.93
N THR A 17 6.20 18.31 17.93
CA THR A 17 6.81 16.98 17.85
C THR A 17 7.86 16.79 18.95
N GLU A 18 7.74 15.76 19.79
CA GLU A 18 8.82 15.37 20.68
C GLU A 18 9.89 14.57 19.91
N ILE A 19 11.15 14.93 20.08
CA ILE A 19 12.27 14.34 19.34
C ILE A 19 13.48 14.08 20.23
N PHE A 20 14.26 13.09 19.83
CA PHE A 20 15.64 12.89 20.24
C PHE A 20 16.54 13.19 19.04
N LEU A 21 17.48 14.10 19.22
CA LEU A 21 18.52 14.41 18.25
C LEU A 21 19.86 13.93 18.78
N LEU A 22 20.63 13.27 17.92
CA LEU A 22 22.05 13.06 18.12
C LEU A 22 22.79 14.00 17.17
N LEU A 23 23.65 14.85 17.72
CA LEU A 23 24.49 15.76 16.93
C LEU A 23 25.77 15.06 16.47
N ASN A 24 26.49 15.66 15.51
CA ASN A 24 27.75 15.12 14.98
C ASN A 24 28.86 14.99 16.04
N ASP A 25 28.80 15.79 17.10
CA ASP A 25 29.70 15.73 18.26
C ASP A 25 29.25 14.73 19.34
N ASP A 26 28.29 13.86 19.01
CA ASP A 26 27.66 12.88 19.89
C ASP A 26 26.84 13.47 21.06
N THR A 27 26.55 14.78 21.04
CA THR A 27 25.61 15.39 21.98
C THR A 27 24.17 14.91 21.70
N GLY A 28 23.49 14.41 22.74
CA GLY A 28 22.09 14.03 22.69
C GLY A 28 21.18 15.15 23.20
N ILE A 29 20.11 15.45 22.46
CA ILE A 29 19.10 16.46 22.82
C ILE A 29 17.72 15.80 22.78
N ILE A 30 16.98 15.86 23.89
CA ILE A 30 15.57 15.46 23.95
C ILE A 30 14.73 16.72 24.16
N GLY A 31 13.76 16.96 23.31
CA GLY A 31 12.87 18.11 23.46
C GLY A 31 11.75 18.17 22.41
N VAL A 32 11.02 19.28 22.43
CA VAL A 32 9.84 19.49 21.58
C VAL A 32 10.16 20.48 20.47
N VAL A 33 9.83 20.15 19.22
CA VAL A 33 10.02 21.05 18.08
C VAL A 33 9.13 22.27 18.23
N GLU A 34 9.70 23.46 18.21
CA GLU A 34 8.97 24.73 18.22
C GLU A 34 8.89 25.37 16.84
N ARG A 35 9.94 25.19 16.03
CA ARG A 35 10.07 25.76 14.70
C ARG A 35 10.99 24.92 13.84
N ASN A 36 10.64 24.77 12.57
CA ASN A 36 11.42 24.08 11.56
C ASN A 36 11.35 24.89 10.26
N VAL A 37 12.48 25.35 9.75
CA VAL A 37 12.54 26.22 8.57
C VAL A 37 13.54 25.69 7.57
N LEU A 38 13.08 25.48 6.33
CA LEU A 38 13.96 25.20 5.20
C LEU A 38 14.81 26.43 4.88
N CYS A 39 16.12 26.24 4.95
CA CYS A 39 17.15 27.19 4.61
C CYS A 39 17.90 26.70 3.37
N TRP A 40 18.34 27.64 2.54
CA TRP A 40 19.10 27.34 1.33
C TRP A 40 20.26 28.32 1.19
N GLU A 41 21.44 27.78 0.92
CA GLU A 41 22.62 28.55 0.53
C GLU A 41 23.20 27.96 -0.77
N GLU A 42 23.69 28.83 -1.67
CA GLU A 42 24.20 28.43 -3.00
C GLU A 42 25.37 27.42 -2.92
N THR A 43 26.11 27.36 -1.81
CA THR A 43 27.30 26.53 -1.63
C THR A 43 27.06 25.24 -0.86
N ASP A 44 26.11 25.23 0.06
CA ASP A 44 25.99 24.18 1.10
C ASP A 44 24.73 23.31 0.94
N GLY A 45 23.91 23.61 -0.09
CA GLY A 45 22.66 22.89 -0.34
C GLY A 45 21.51 23.31 0.58
N ASN A 46 20.42 22.54 0.53
CA ASN A 46 19.25 22.76 1.37
C ASN A 46 19.51 22.16 2.77
N TRP A 47 19.21 22.92 3.82
CA TRP A 47 19.27 22.46 5.21
C TRP A 47 18.09 23.02 6.00
N HIS A 48 17.88 22.57 7.23
CA HIS A 48 16.80 23.05 8.09
C HIS A 48 17.32 23.71 9.38
N GLU A 49 16.80 24.89 9.70
CA GLU A 49 16.95 25.51 11.00
C GLU A 49 15.86 24.99 11.94
N LEU A 50 16.25 24.16 12.89
CA LEU A 50 15.35 23.51 13.84
C LEU A 50 15.49 24.17 15.22
N THR A 51 14.39 24.72 15.74
CA THR A 51 14.30 25.20 17.12
C THR A 51 13.59 24.16 17.99
N VAL A 52 14.27 23.70 19.03
CA VAL A 52 13.78 22.68 19.98
C VAL A 52 13.68 23.29 21.37
N TYR A 53 12.53 23.10 22.03
CA TYR A 53 12.32 23.45 23.43
C TYR A 53 12.78 22.30 24.33
N VAL A 54 13.75 22.60 25.20
CA VAL A 54 14.39 21.64 26.09
C VAL A 54 14.41 22.23 27.49
N GLY A 55 13.66 21.63 28.42
CA GLY A 55 13.74 21.96 29.86
C GLY A 55 13.62 23.45 30.21
N GLY A 56 12.78 24.21 29.50
CA GLY A 56 12.62 25.65 29.73
C GLY A 56 13.40 26.57 28.79
N GLN A 57 14.22 26.03 27.90
CA GLN A 57 15.07 26.79 26.99
C GLN A 57 14.79 26.45 25.53
N HIS A 58 15.03 27.40 24.63
CA HIS A 58 14.97 27.17 23.19
C HIS A 58 16.39 27.01 22.65
N ILE A 59 16.63 25.92 21.94
CA ILE A 59 17.90 25.60 21.29
C ILE A 59 17.66 25.60 19.79
N THR A 60 18.47 26.36 19.04
CA THR A 60 18.42 26.36 17.57
C THR A 60 19.57 25.53 17.01
N ILE A 61 19.27 24.66 16.06
CA ILE A 61 20.16 23.63 15.51
C ILE A 61 20.11 23.70 13.98
N ASN A 62 21.27 23.63 13.33
CA ASN A 62 21.37 23.43 11.89
C ASN A 62 21.31 21.92 11.58
N SER A 63 20.43 21.48 10.67
CA SER A 63 20.26 20.06 10.32
C SER A 63 21.52 19.37 9.78
N ASN A 64 22.46 20.14 9.20
CA ASN A 64 23.77 19.61 8.80
C ASN A 64 24.59 19.11 10.00
N ASN A 65 24.34 19.65 11.20
CA ASN A 65 24.97 19.19 12.44
C ASN A 65 24.23 18.02 13.10
N VAL A 66 23.11 17.58 12.53
CA VAL A 66 22.35 16.42 13.04
C VAL A 66 22.92 15.16 12.41
N LYS A 67 23.33 14.23 13.28
CA LYS A 67 23.79 12.88 12.93
C LYS A 67 22.61 11.91 12.83
N GLU A 68 21.69 12.01 13.77
CA GLU A 68 20.50 11.16 13.85
C GLU A 68 19.33 11.93 14.44
N VAL A 69 18.12 11.68 13.94
CA VAL A 69 16.87 12.16 14.52
C VAL A 69 15.96 10.97 14.77
N ARG A 70 15.35 10.93 15.94
CA ARG A 70 14.31 9.98 16.30
C ARG A 70 13.11 10.74 16.82
N LYS A 71 11.93 10.48 16.25
CA LYS A 71 10.68 10.94 16.82
C LYS A 71 10.46 10.18 18.14
N CYS A 72 10.28 10.91 19.22
CA CYS A 72 9.99 10.35 20.54
C CYS A 72 8.49 10.33 20.77
N ILE A 73 8.03 9.33 21.50
CA ILE A 73 6.63 9.18 21.86
C ILE A 73 6.55 9.41 23.35
N PRO A 74 5.89 10.48 23.81
CA PRO A 74 5.80 10.76 25.22
C PRO A 74 5.08 9.62 25.92
N HIS A 75 5.70 9.10 26.99
CA HIS A 75 5.14 8.06 27.85
C HIS A 75 4.22 8.68 28.93
N THR A 76 3.26 9.52 28.52
CA THR A 76 2.36 10.20 29.47
C THR A 76 0.89 10.14 29.06
N GLU A 77 0.07 9.76 30.03
CA GLU A 77 -1.40 9.63 29.99
C GLU A 77 -2.14 10.98 29.93
N ASP A 78 -1.58 12.00 29.29
CA ASP A 78 -2.24 13.30 29.15
C ASP A 78 -2.95 13.39 27.79
N GLU A 79 -4.23 13.77 27.83
CA GLU A 79 -5.22 13.77 26.74
C GLU A 79 -4.90 14.74 25.57
N HIS A 80 -3.66 15.19 25.45
CA HIS A 80 -3.15 16.02 24.36
C HIS A 80 -1.93 15.38 23.69
N ASN A 81 -1.97 14.05 23.50
CA ASN A 81 -1.06 13.27 22.65
C ASN A 81 -1.20 13.66 21.17
N GLN A 82 -0.87 14.91 20.85
CA GLN A 82 -0.59 15.32 19.49
C GLN A 82 0.78 14.77 19.12
N ILE A 83 0.73 13.55 18.58
CA ILE A 83 1.76 13.04 17.70
C ILE A 83 1.77 13.99 16.50
N ILE A 84 2.66 14.97 16.49
CA ILE A 84 2.86 15.83 15.33
C ILE A 84 4.16 15.39 14.65
N GLY A 85 4.22 15.45 13.32
CA GLY A 85 5.26 14.83 12.50
C GLY A 85 4.83 13.45 12.04
N ARG A 86 3.85 13.38 11.13
CA ARG A 86 3.31 12.12 10.61
C ARG A 86 4.45 11.14 10.30
N ASP A 87 4.48 10.01 11.00
CA ASP A 87 5.36 8.89 10.65
C ASP A 87 5.12 8.57 9.16
N ALA A 88 6.09 7.96 8.45
CA ALA A 88 5.95 7.71 7.00
C ALA A 88 4.60 7.08 6.64
N PHE A 89 4.05 6.26 7.55
CA PHE A 89 2.76 5.60 7.43
C PHE A 89 1.54 6.43 7.86
N GLU A 90 1.69 7.39 8.78
CA GLU A 90 0.60 8.29 9.20
C GLU A 90 0.24 9.28 8.07
N ILE A 91 1.18 9.57 7.15
CA ILE A 91 0.93 10.31 5.91
C ILE A 91 -0.06 9.55 5.01
N TYR A 92 -0.01 8.22 5.05
CA TYR A 92 -0.85 7.32 4.26
C TYR A 92 -2.07 6.77 5.02
N ASN A 93 -2.51 7.48 6.07
CA ASN A 93 -3.65 7.11 6.93
C ASN A 93 -3.49 5.78 7.68
N VAL A 94 -2.27 5.32 7.93
CA VAL A 94 -2.03 4.18 8.82
C VAL A 94 -1.87 4.71 10.24
N PRO A 95 -2.77 4.37 11.18
CA PRO A 95 -2.67 4.83 12.56
C PRO A 95 -1.41 4.33 13.26
N TYR A 96 -0.85 5.16 14.14
CA TYR A 96 0.17 4.73 15.09
C TYR A 96 -0.39 3.78 16.16
N GLY A 97 0.49 2.99 16.78
CA GLY A 97 0.18 2.14 17.94
C GLY A 97 -0.51 0.82 17.60
N LEU A 98 -0.57 0.46 16.31
CA LEU A 98 -1.09 -0.81 15.85
C LEU A 98 -0.15 -1.96 16.20
N SER A 99 -0.73 -3.15 16.38
CA SER A 99 0.05 -4.39 16.38
C SER A 99 0.68 -4.61 14.99
N ASP A 100 1.77 -5.38 14.89
CA ASP A 100 2.40 -5.69 13.59
C ASP A 100 1.39 -6.23 12.56
N VAL A 101 0.41 -7.00 13.02
CA VAL A 101 -0.64 -7.58 12.18
C VAL A 101 -1.62 -6.51 11.70
N ASP A 102 -2.09 -5.64 12.60
CA ASP A 102 -3.06 -4.60 12.25
C ASP A 102 -2.41 -3.49 11.41
N PHE A 103 -1.12 -3.21 11.66
CA PHE A 103 -0.29 -2.35 10.81
C PHE A 103 -0.23 -2.87 9.38
N LEU A 104 0.20 -4.13 9.20
CA LEU A 104 0.30 -4.74 7.86
C LEU A 104 -1.04 -4.80 7.15
N LYS A 105 -2.13 -5.12 7.86
CA LYS A 105 -3.48 -5.08 7.28
C LYS A 105 -3.85 -3.69 6.80
N THR A 106 -3.63 -2.66 7.61
CA THR A 106 -3.98 -1.28 7.24
C THR A 106 -3.19 -0.81 6.01
N VAL A 107 -1.91 -1.18 5.93
CA VAL A 107 -1.07 -0.92 4.74
C VAL A 107 -1.62 -1.65 3.52
N LEU A 108 -1.97 -2.93 3.64
CA LEU A 108 -2.48 -3.73 2.53
C LEU A 108 -3.88 -3.29 2.06
N ASP A 109 -4.78 -2.92 2.98
CA ASP A 109 -6.14 -2.49 2.67
C ASP A 109 -6.17 -1.14 1.92
N SER A 110 -5.16 -0.29 2.15
CA SER A 110 -5.00 0.99 1.46
C SER A 110 -4.12 0.91 0.22
N TRP A 111 -3.43 -0.23 -0.01
CA TRP A 111 -2.35 -0.38 -0.99
C TRP A 111 -2.73 0.05 -2.41
N ASP A 112 -3.90 -0.36 -2.89
CA ASP A 112 -4.36 -0.05 -4.25
C ASP A 112 -4.63 1.45 -4.47
N GLY A 113 -4.94 2.19 -3.39
CA GLY A 113 -5.19 3.62 -3.41
C GLY A 113 -3.94 4.49 -3.30
N LEU A 114 -2.77 3.89 -3.07
CA LEU A 114 -1.50 4.61 -2.93
C LEU A 114 -0.83 4.87 -4.29
N GLU A 115 -0.24 6.04 -4.43
CA GLU A 115 0.65 6.38 -5.54
C GLU A 115 1.94 5.54 -5.49
N ASP A 116 2.64 5.42 -6.63
CA ASP A 116 3.82 4.55 -6.74
C ASP A 116 4.96 5.02 -5.81
N ASP A 117 5.18 6.33 -5.69
CA ASP A 117 6.17 6.91 -4.79
C ASP A 117 5.90 6.53 -3.33
N ALA A 118 4.62 6.49 -2.93
CA ALA A 118 4.21 6.10 -1.58
C ALA A 118 4.43 4.61 -1.33
N LYS A 119 4.14 3.77 -2.34
CA LYS A 119 4.40 2.32 -2.26
C LYS A 119 5.89 2.03 -2.14
N GLU A 120 6.73 2.76 -2.87
CA GLU A 120 8.19 2.65 -2.79
C GLU A 120 8.68 3.04 -1.38
N GLU A 121 8.25 4.20 -0.87
CA GLU A 121 8.64 4.67 0.46
C GLU A 121 8.23 3.71 1.58
N ILE A 122 6.99 3.22 1.57
CA ILE A 122 6.51 2.19 2.50
C ILE A 122 7.37 0.92 2.41
N THR A 123 7.64 0.45 1.19
CA THR A 123 8.41 -0.78 0.97
C THR A 123 9.82 -0.65 1.53
N ASP A 124 10.48 0.49 1.30
CA ASP A 124 11.81 0.77 1.82
C ASP A 124 11.88 0.79 3.35
N VAL A 125 10.80 1.23 4.01
CA VAL A 125 10.71 1.23 5.46
C VAL A 125 10.46 -0.18 6.02
N ILE A 126 9.65 -0.99 5.35
CA ILE A 126 9.31 -2.35 5.81
C ILE A 126 10.43 -3.35 5.50
N ALA A 127 11.09 -3.24 4.34
CA ALA A 127 12.03 -4.25 3.82
C ALA A 127 13.16 -4.64 4.80
N PRO A 128 13.81 -3.72 5.54
CA PRO A 128 14.84 -4.07 6.51
C PRO A 128 14.33 -4.94 7.68
N SER A 129 13.04 -4.89 7.97
CA SER A 129 12.38 -5.64 9.04
C SER A 129 11.97 -7.06 8.62
N LEU A 130 12.07 -7.38 7.32
CA LEU A 130 11.70 -8.69 6.82
C LEU A 130 12.79 -9.73 7.11
N THR A 131 12.44 -10.72 7.93
CA THR A 131 13.31 -11.87 8.16
C THR A 131 13.31 -12.81 6.96
N SER A 132 14.33 -13.67 6.85
CA SER A 132 14.39 -14.70 5.80
C SER A 132 13.20 -15.67 5.82
N ALA A 133 12.63 -15.92 7.00
CA ALA A 133 11.41 -16.71 7.14
C ALA A 133 10.20 -15.98 6.53
N MET A 134 10.03 -14.69 6.84
CA MET A 134 8.93 -13.87 6.28
C MET A 134 9.06 -13.73 4.77
N LEU A 135 10.27 -13.50 4.24
CA LEU A 135 10.51 -13.46 2.79
C LEU A 135 10.17 -14.78 2.11
N LYS A 136 10.52 -15.91 2.73
CA LYS A 136 10.16 -17.24 2.22
C LYS A 136 8.65 -17.43 2.18
N ASP A 137 7.93 -16.98 3.21
CA ASP A 137 6.47 -17.08 3.26
C ASP A 137 5.81 -16.18 2.20
N ILE A 138 6.33 -14.97 1.98
CA ILE A 138 5.90 -14.06 0.91
C ILE A 138 6.08 -14.71 -0.47
N PHE A 139 7.27 -15.27 -0.74
CA PHE A 139 7.52 -15.97 -2.01
C PHE A 139 6.65 -17.23 -2.18
N GLY A 140 6.41 -17.97 -1.09
CA GLY A 140 5.51 -19.11 -1.09
C GLY A 140 4.07 -18.72 -1.42
N ALA A 141 3.54 -17.68 -0.77
CA ALA A 141 2.21 -17.15 -1.03
C ALA A 141 2.07 -16.65 -2.48
N TYR A 142 3.06 -15.89 -2.97
CA TYR A 142 3.07 -15.43 -4.36
C TYR A 142 3.07 -16.59 -5.36
N ALA A 143 3.90 -17.61 -5.15
CA ALA A 143 3.94 -18.77 -6.03
C ALA A 143 2.61 -19.54 -6.07
N VAL A 144 1.89 -19.62 -4.94
CA VAL A 144 0.55 -20.22 -4.89
C VAL A 144 -0.45 -19.36 -5.68
N VAL A 145 -0.48 -18.05 -5.45
CA VAL A 145 -1.38 -17.12 -6.17
C VAL A 145 -1.11 -17.14 -7.67
N GLU A 146 0.14 -17.14 -8.11
CA GLU A 146 0.50 -17.21 -9.52
C GLU A 146 0.03 -18.53 -10.16
N LYS A 147 0.21 -19.65 -9.46
CA LYS A 147 -0.24 -20.97 -9.92
C LYS A 147 -1.76 -21.03 -10.03
N ASP A 148 -2.48 -20.49 -9.04
CA ASP A 148 -3.93 -20.45 -9.04
C ASP A 148 -4.48 -19.52 -10.12
N ASN A 149 -3.88 -18.35 -10.34
CA ASN A 149 -4.23 -17.46 -11.44
C ASN A 149 -4.02 -18.13 -12.80
N LYS A 150 -2.89 -18.82 -13.02
CA LYS A 150 -2.66 -19.59 -14.26
C LYS A 150 -3.70 -20.70 -14.46
N ARG A 151 -4.04 -21.42 -13.40
CA ARG A 151 -5.07 -22.48 -13.43
C ARG A 151 -6.45 -21.92 -13.75
N LEU A 152 -6.86 -20.83 -13.08
CA LEU A 152 -8.14 -20.17 -13.30
C LEU A 152 -8.23 -19.60 -14.71
N HIS A 153 -7.18 -18.93 -15.18
CA HIS A 153 -7.11 -18.43 -16.55
C HIS A 153 -7.30 -19.58 -17.57
N GLY A 154 -6.64 -20.73 -17.35
CA GLY A 154 -6.84 -21.92 -18.18
C GLY A 154 -8.29 -22.41 -18.19
N LYS A 155 -8.93 -22.51 -17.03
CA LYS A 155 -10.35 -22.90 -16.92
C LYS A 155 -11.28 -21.92 -17.64
N VAL A 156 -11.02 -20.61 -17.54
CA VAL A 156 -11.82 -19.59 -18.23
C VAL A 156 -11.68 -19.73 -19.75
N MET A 157 -10.46 -19.95 -20.25
CA MET A 157 -10.25 -20.16 -21.69
C MET A 157 -10.91 -21.44 -22.19
N GLU A 158 -10.87 -22.53 -21.42
CA GLU A 158 -11.57 -23.77 -21.77
C GLU A 158 -13.09 -23.57 -21.83
N LEU A 159 -13.67 -22.84 -20.86
CA LEU A 159 -15.10 -22.49 -20.88
C LEU A 159 -15.46 -21.61 -22.08
N LEU A 160 -14.59 -20.68 -22.49
CA LEU A 160 -14.81 -19.84 -23.68
C LEU A 160 -14.74 -20.67 -24.97
N ASP A 161 -13.79 -21.59 -25.09
CA ASP A 161 -13.67 -22.49 -26.24
C ASP A 161 -14.89 -23.42 -26.37
N ASP A 162 -15.38 -23.95 -25.25
CA ASP A 162 -16.56 -24.80 -25.23
C ASP A 162 -17.84 -24.01 -25.54
N LEU A 163 -17.93 -22.78 -25.05
CA LEU A 163 -19.02 -21.86 -25.43
C LEU A 163 -18.98 -21.55 -26.93
N GLU A 164 -17.81 -21.29 -27.50
CA GLU A 164 -17.65 -21.06 -28.93
C GLU A 164 -18.08 -22.28 -29.75
N LYS A 165 -17.70 -23.49 -29.33
CA LYS A 165 -18.14 -24.75 -29.96
C LYS A 165 -19.66 -24.93 -29.86
N GLU A 166 -20.28 -24.64 -28.72
CA GLU A 166 -21.74 -24.71 -28.58
C GLU A 166 -22.47 -23.70 -29.47
N ILE A 167 -21.98 -22.46 -29.54
CA ILE A 167 -22.52 -21.41 -30.42
C ILE A 167 -22.43 -21.88 -31.88
N ASN A 168 -21.27 -22.40 -32.30
CA ASN A 168 -21.05 -22.89 -33.66
C ASN A 168 -21.93 -24.11 -33.99
N LYS A 169 -22.13 -25.01 -33.02
CA LYS A 169 -23.00 -26.18 -33.15
C LYS A 169 -24.48 -25.77 -33.28
N LYS A 170 -24.97 -24.88 -32.41
CA LYS A 170 -26.35 -24.34 -32.50
C LYS A 170 -26.57 -23.59 -33.82
N THR A 171 -25.58 -22.85 -34.29
CA THR A 171 -25.65 -22.15 -35.59
C THR A 171 -25.71 -23.12 -36.79
N GLN A 172 -25.05 -24.28 -36.70
CA GLN A 172 -25.14 -25.35 -37.70
C GLN A 172 -26.47 -26.12 -37.62
N ASP A 173 -26.94 -26.43 -36.41
CA ASP A 173 -28.22 -27.11 -36.21
C ASP A 173 -29.39 -26.21 -36.64
N ASP A 174 -29.34 -24.90 -36.38
CA ASP A 174 -30.31 -23.91 -36.86
C ASP A 174 -30.29 -23.75 -38.40
N LYS A 175 -29.13 -23.92 -39.05
CA LYS A 175 -29.05 -24.00 -40.52
C LYS A 175 -29.69 -25.28 -41.08
N LYS A 176 -29.70 -26.37 -40.30
CA LYS A 176 -30.31 -27.66 -40.66
C LYS A 176 -31.82 -27.66 -40.44
N THR A 177 -32.31 -27.01 -39.38
CA THR A 177 -33.74 -26.85 -39.07
C THR A 177 -34.39 -25.68 -39.81
N SER A 178 -33.64 -24.66 -40.27
CA SER A 178 -34.19 -23.58 -41.11
C SER A 178 -34.66 -24.01 -42.51
N TYR A 179 -34.46 -25.26 -42.92
CA TYR A 179 -35.14 -25.80 -44.11
C TYR A 179 -36.58 -26.25 -43.82
N ASP A 180 -37.00 -26.29 -42.55
CA ASP A 180 -38.37 -26.59 -42.16
C ASP A 180 -38.80 -25.67 -40.99
N THR A 181 -39.64 -24.68 -41.31
CA THR A 181 -40.39 -23.80 -40.39
C THR A 181 -39.71 -22.51 -39.89
N GLY A 182 -40.13 -21.38 -40.49
CA GLY A 182 -40.50 -20.15 -39.78
C GLY A 182 -39.44 -19.36 -39.01
N LYS A 183 -38.67 -18.52 -39.73
CA LYS A 183 -37.78 -17.48 -39.16
C LYS A 183 -38.57 -16.45 -38.33
N THR A 184 -38.29 -16.32 -37.03
CA THR A 184 -37.97 -15.03 -36.32
C THR A 184 -37.94 -15.10 -34.80
N LEU A 185 -38.39 -16.18 -34.13
CA LEU A 185 -38.48 -16.20 -32.65
C LEU A 185 -37.32 -16.94 -31.93
N ALA A 186 -36.60 -17.82 -32.62
CA ALA A 186 -35.55 -18.66 -32.01
C ALA A 186 -34.28 -17.88 -31.62
N GLY A 187 -33.96 -16.79 -32.32
CA GLY A 187 -32.73 -16.02 -32.10
C GLY A 187 -32.69 -15.26 -30.76
N LEU A 188 -33.83 -14.90 -30.18
CA LEU A 188 -33.87 -14.16 -28.91
C LEU A 188 -33.82 -15.10 -27.68
N LEU A 189 -34.45 -16.27 -27.77
CA LEU A 189 -34.46 -17.28 -26.69
C LEU A 189 -33.09 -17.94 -26.48
N GLY A 190 -32.30 -18.09 -27.56
CA GLY A 190 -30.94 -18.60 -27.47
C GLY A 190 -30.02 -17.72 -26.61
N VAL A 191 -30.10 -16.39 -26.79
CA VAL A 191 -29.23 -15.42 -26.09
C VAL A 191 -29.58 -15.31 -24.60
N CYS A 192 -30.87 -15.38 -24.23
CA CYS A 192 -31.27 -15.38 -22.83
C CYS A 192 -30.86 -16.68 -22.09
N SER A 193 -30.87 -17.83 -22.77
CA SER A 193 -30.37 -19.08 -22.17
C SER A 193 -28.86 -19.02 -21.92
N LEU A 194 -28.09 -18.41 -22.83
CA LEU A 194 -26.64 -18.27 -22.69
C LEU A 194 -26.26 -17.31 -21.55
N ALA A 195 -26.99 -16.21 -21.38
CA ALA A 195 -26.74 -15.27 -20.29
C ALA A 195 -26.91 -15.94 -18.91
N ASN A 196 -27.93 -16.80 -18.75
CA ASN A 196 -28.13 -17.56 -17.52
C ASN A 196 -27.03 -18.61 -17.28
N THR A 197 -26.55 -19.32 -18.31
CA THR A 197 -25.45 -20.28 -18.16
C THR A 197 -24.14 -19.59 -17.78
N ILE A 198 -23.88 -18.39 -18.32
CA ILE A 198 -22.71 -17.58 -17.97
C ILE A 198 -22.80 -17.09 -16.51
N LEU A 199 -23.97 -16.61 -16.09
CA LEU A 199 -24.22 -16.20 -14.70
C LEU A 199 -24.05 -17.38 -13.72
N GLU A 200 -24.62 -18.55 -14.01
CA GLU A 200 -24.48 -19.74 -13.16
C GLU A 200 -23.03 -20.26 -13.10
N ALA A 201 -22.28 -20.19 -14.21
CA ALA A 201 -20.88 -20.58 -14.23
C ALA A 201 -20.00 -19.61 -13.42
N MET A 202 -20.29 -18.30 -13.48
CA MET A 202 -19.59 -17.28 -12.69
C MET A 202 -19.90 -17.39 -11.19
N ASP A 203 -21.16 -17.65 -10.81
CA ASP A 203 -21.55 -17.86 -9.42
C ASP A 203 -20.86 -19.10 -8.82
N LYS A 204 -20.71 -20.17 -9.61
CA LYS A 204 -20.04 -21.41 -9.17
C LYS A 204 -18.54 -21.23 -8.94
N VAL A 205 -17.88 -20.39 -9.75
CA VAL A 205 -16.46 -20.03 -9.54
C VAL A 205 -16.30 -19.13 -8.32
N THR A 206 -17.32 -18.35 -7.97
CA THR A 206 -17.29 -17.44 -6.82
C THR A 206 -17.58 -18.17 -5.50
N ALA A 207 -18.45 -19.19 -5.51
CA ALA A 207 -18.79 -19.98 -4.32
C ALA A 207 -17.69 -20.96 -3.86
N GLU A 208 -16.72 -21.32 -4.72
CA GLU A 208 -15.56 -22.14 -4.32
C GLU A 208 -14.43 -21.31 -3.64
N LYS A 209 -14.62 -20.00 -3.46
CA LYS A 209 -13.68 -19.11 -2.75
C LYS A 209 -13.95 -18.96 -1.24
N GLU A 210 -15.10 -19.41 -0.74
CA GLU A 210 -15.45 -19.44 0.70
C GLU A 210 -15.04 -20.77 1.36
#